data_AF-A0A1F3YQ06-F1
#
_entry.id   AF-A0A1F3YQ06-F1
#
_cell.length_a   1.000
_cell.length_b   1.000
_cell.length_c   1.000
_cell.angle_alpha   90.00
_cell.angle_beta   90.00
_cell.angle_gamma   90.00
#
_symmetry.space_group_name_H-M   'P 1'
#
loop_
_entity.id
_entity.type
_entity.pdbx_description
1 polymer ?
#
loop_
_entity_poly.entity_id
_entity_poly.type
_entity_poly.pdbx_seq_one_letter_code
_entity_poly.pdbx_strand_id
1 'polypeptide(L)'
;MAEVRERLEHDGRSYRLSQTWTGKGIYSLRGEATRSSQGAVAADGLRPHKFEDKRSGRDTRRAEFDPAARTPTLQRQDRLSFIWTFAFAPPRETATVAVADGKHVTTYAYQLAGRERVKTPAGEFDALKLVKRKDNPQDRVTEIWLAADRHYLPVRILVVDKDGMRLDQLAVRIALK
;
A
#
# COMPACT_ATOMS: atom_id res chain seq x y z
N MET A 1 -2.98 3.18 -19.75
CA MET A 1 -2.98 3.84 -18.42
C MET A 1 -4.15 3.34 -17.61
N ALA A 2 -4.04 3.28 -16.28
CA ALA A 2 -5.14 2.92 -15.39
C ALA A 2 -5.43 4.09 -14.44
N GLU A 3 -6.70 4.24 -14.05
CA GLU A 3 -7.07 5.08 -12.92
C GLU A 3 -7.05 4.23 -11.65
N VAL A 4 -6.38 4.73 -10.62
CA VAL A 4 -6.46 4.16 -9.28
C VAL A 4 -7.14 5.18 -8.38
N ARG A 5 -8.20 4.77 -7.68
CA ARG A 5 -8.83 5.58 -6.64
C ARG A 5 -8.68 4.86 -5.32
N GLU A 6 -8.17 5.57 -4.32
CA GLU A 6 -8.06 5.09 -2.95
C GLU A 6 -8.89 5.96 -2.01
N ARG A 7 -9.56 5.34 -1.06
CA ARG A 7 -10.32 6.03 -0.01
C ARG A 7 -10.06 5.38 1.32
N LEU A 8 -9.46 6.13 2.23
CA LEU A 8 -9.34 5.80 3.64
C LEU A 8 -10.40 6.59 4.43
N GLU A 9 -11.20 5.88 5.21
CA GLU A 9 -12.13 6.43 6.19
C GLU A 9 -11.74 5.89 7.56
N HIS A 10 -11.65 6.73 8.58
CA HIS A 10 -11.38 6.28 9.95
C HIS A 10 -12.00 7.22 10.98
N ASP A 11 -12.30 6.69 12.16
CA ASP A 11 -12.74 7.46 13.34
C ASP A 11 -11.64 7.55 14.43
N GLY A 12 -10.43 7.05 14.11
CA GLY A 12 -9.30 6.96 15.03
C GLY A 12 -9.25 5.68 15.87
N ARG A 13 -10.31 4.85 15.83
CA ARG A 13 -10.37 3.51 16.45
C ARG A 13 -10.54 2.41 15.42
N SER A 14 -11.28 2.69 14.35
CA SER A 14 -11.58 1.79 13.25
C SER A 14 -11.27 2.47 11.92
N TYR A 15 -10.98 1.67 10.90
CA TYR A 15 -10.78 2.16 9.54
C TYR A 15 -11.48 1.29 8.50
N ARG A 16 -11.82 1.91 7.38
CA ARG A 16 -12.17 1.28 6.12
C ARG A 16 -11.32 1.87 5.01
N LEU A 17 -10.66 1.02 4.25
CA LEU A 17 -9.78 1.39 3.16
C LEU A 17 -10.24 0.66 1.90
N SER A 18 -10.48 1.39 0.83
CA SER A 18 -10.85 0.82 -0.47
C SER A 18 -9.97 1.36 -1.59
N GLN A 19 -9.75 0.52 -2.59
CA GLN A 19 -8.98 0.84 -3.78
C GLN A 19 -9.68 0.28 -5.01
N THR A 20 -9.85 1.07 -6.06
CA THR A 20 -10.37 0.62 -7.37
C THR A 20 -9.34 0.91 -8.46
N TRP A 21 -9.20 -0.03 -9.38
CA TRP A 21 -8.34 0.04 -10.55
C TRP A 21 -9.20 -0.13 -11.79
N THR A 22 -9.16 0.86 -12.68
CA THR A 22 -9.90 0.82 -13.95
C THR A 22 -8.95 1.14 -15.09
N GLY A 23 -8.80 0.22 -16.05
CA GLY A 23 -8.03 0.46 -17.26
C GLY A 23 -8.68 1.55 -18.12
N LYS A 24 -7.88 2.44 -18.72
CA LYS A 24 -8.32 3.46 -19.69
C LYS A 24 -7.87 3.13 -21.11
N GLY A 25 -8.68 3.52 -22.10
CA GLY A 25 -8.41 3.27 -23.52
C GLY A 25 -8.33 1.78 -23.82
N ILE A 26 -7.39 1.35 -24.65
CA ILE A 26 -7.17 -0.07 -24.98
C ILE A 26 -6.92 -0.97 -23.75
N TYR A 27 -6.52 -0.39 -22.61
CA TYR A 27 -6.31 -1.14 -21.37
C TYR A 27 -7.60 -1.44 -20.60
N SER A 28 -8.75 -0.86 -20.98
CA SER A 28 -10.05 -1.20 -20.38
C SER A 28 -10.42 -2.68 -20.60
N LEU A 29 -9.94 -3.28 -21.69
CA LEU A 29 -10.09 -4.70 -22.00
C LEU A 29 -9.41 -5.62 -20.98
N ARG A 30 -8.47 -5.10 -20.17
CA ARG A 30 -7.82 -5.85 -19.09
C ARG A 30 -8.65 -5.91 -17.80
N GLY A 31 -9.84 -5.30 -17.81
CA GLY A 31 -10.82 -5.34 -16.72
C GLY A 31 -10.52 -4.38 -15.57
N GLU A 32 -11.23 -4.63 -14.47
CA GLU A 32 -11.17 -3.83 -13.25
C GLU A 32 -10.66 -4.67 -12.08
N ALA A 33 -10.12 -3.98 -11.08
CA ALA A 33 -9.83 -4.57 -9.79
C ALA A 33 -10.39 -3.70 -8.66
N THR A 34 -10.97 -4.34 -7.66
CA THR A 34 -11.34 -3.68 -6.41
C THR A 34 -10.66 -4.39 -5.26
N ARG A 35 -10.21 -3.61 -4.29
CA ARG A 35 -9.58 -4.11 -3.08
C ARG A 35 -10.12 -3.36 -1.89
N SER A 36 -10.37 -4.07 -0.81
CA SER A 36 -10.82 -3.48 0.44
C SER A 36 -10.08 -4.09 1.63
N SER A 37 -9.84 -3.25 2.63
CA SER A 37 -9.28 -3.62 3.93
C SER A 37 -10.07 -2.87 5.00
N GLN A 38 -10.37 -3.54 6.11
CA GLN A 38 -11.02 -2.91 7.26
C GLN A 38 -10.48 -3.52 8.54
N GLY A 39 -10.43 -2.72 9.59
CA GLY A 39 -9.88 -3.15 10.87
C GLY A 39 -9.82 -2.03 11.90
N ALA A 40 -8.89 -2.17 12.84
CA ALA A 40 -8.66 -1.22 13.91
C ALA A 40 -7.50 -0.26 13.61
N VAL A 41 -7.55 0.93 14.19
CA VAL A 41 -6.42 1.86 14.27
C VAL A 41 -5.77 1.66 15.64
N ALA A 42 -4.51 1.29 15.66
CA ALA A 42 -3.71 1.11 16.88
C ALA A 42 -2.57 2.14 16.92
N ALA A 43 -1.94 2.29 18.08
CA ALA A 43 -0.81 3.21 18.27
C ALA A 43 0.40 2.85 17.38
N ASP A 44 0.53 1.58 17.00
CA ASP A 44 1.58 1.06 16.12
C ASP A 44 1.12 0.85 14.67
N GLY A 45 -0.04 1.39 14.28
CA GLY A 45 -0.52 1.46 12.89
C GLY A 45 -1.90 0.83 12.65
N LEU A 46 -2.21 0.56 11.38
CA LEU A 46 -3.47 -0.08 10.97
C LEU A 46 -3.42 -1.59 11.19
N ARG A 47 -4.39 -2.14 11.94
CA ARG A 47 -4.54 -3.58 12.18
C ARG A 47 -5.71 -4.13 11.36
N PRO A 48 -5.46 -4.79 10.22
CA PRO A 48 -6.55 -5.35 9.43
C PRO A 48 -7.25 -6.48 10.17
N HIS A 49 -8.56 -6.57 10.01
CA HIS A 49 -9.40 -7.70 10.42
C HIS A 49 -9.88 -8.49 9.21
N LYS A 50 -10.20 -7.78 8.11
CA LYS A 50 -10.70 -8.39 6.88
C LYS A 50 -10.11 -7.70 5.66
N PHE A 51 -9.72 -8.50 4.68
CA PHE A 51 -9.19 -8.09 3.40
C PHE A 51 -9.89 -8.82 2.25
N GLU A 52 -10.15 -8.13 1.14
CA GLU A 52 -10.67 -8.70 -0.09
C GLU A 52 -10.00 -8.07 -1.33
N ASP A 53 -9.60 -8.89 -2.31
CA ASP A 53 -9.09 -8.49 -3.63
C ASP A 53 -9.88 -9.21 -4.73
N LYS A 54 -10.65 -8.43 -5.49
CA LYS A 54 -11.49 -8.88 -6.61
C LYS A 54 -10.91 -8.33 -7.91
N ARG A 55 -10.75 -9.20 -8.91
CA ARG A 55 -10.22 -8.81 -10.22
C ARG A 55 -11.02 -9.50 -11.32
N SER A 56 -11.28 -8.79 -12.41
CA SER A 56 -11.94 -9.37 -13.58
C SER A 56 -11.18 -10.62 -14.06
N GLY A 57 -11.92 -11.71 -14.26
CA GLY A 57 -11.36 -12.99 -14.75
C GLY A 57 -10.47 -13.74 -13.75
N ARG A 58 -10.50 -13.42 -12.45
CA ARG A 58 -9.76 -14.16 -11.42
C ARG A 58 -10.61 -14.40 -10.17
N ASP A 59 -10.28 -15.46 -9.44
CA ASP A 59 -10.88 -15.75 -8.15
C ASP A 59 -10.65 -14.60 -7.15
N THR A 60 -11.67 -14.34 -6.34
CA THR A 60 -11.58 -13.40 -5.23
C THR A 60 -10.61 -13.94 -4.17
N ARG A 61 -9.64 -13.11 -3.75
CA ARG A 61 -8.76 -13.45 -2.62
C ARG A 61 -9.26 -12.76 -1.36
N ARG A 62 -9.22 -13.48 -0.24
CA ARG A 62 -9.65 -12.98 1.07
C ARG A 62 -8.67 -13.38 2.15
N ALA A 63 -8.40 -12.48 3.08
CA ALA A 63 -7.68 -12.78 4.31
C ALA A 63 -8.47 -12.28 5.50
N GLU A 64 -8.54 -13.10 6.55
CA GLU A 64 -9.13 -12.74 7.84
C GLU A 64 -8.04 -12.81 8.90
N PHE A 65 -8.10 -11.87 9.82
CA PHE A 65 -7.09 -11.68 10.85
C PHE A 65 -7.79 -11.66 12.19
N ASP A 66 -7.41 -12.58 13.09
CA ASP A 66 -7.83 -12.59 14.49
C ASP A 66 -7.58 -11.22 15.18
N PRO A 67 -8.63 -10.50 15.61
CA PRO A 67 -8.50 -9.23 16.32
C PRO A 67 -7.84 -9.32 17.70
N ALA A 68 -7.86 -10.50 18.34
CA ALA A 68 -7.29 -10.73 19.66
C ALA A 68 -5.78 -11.01 19.62
N ALA A 69 -5.22 -11.24 18.43
CA ALA A 69 -3.82 -11.56 18.27
C ALA A 69 -2.92 -10.41 18.72
N ARG A 70 -1.92 -10.75 19.54
CA ARG A 70 -0.93 -9.79 20.07
C ARG A 70 0.26 -9.57 19.14
N THR A 71 0.16 -10.03 17.90
CA THR A 71 1.20 -9.87 16.88
C THR A 71 1.41 -8.38 16.58
N PRO A 72 2.66 -7.89 16.47
CA PRO A 72 2.93 -6.51 16.08
C PRO A 72 2.25 -6.14 14.76
N THR A 73 1.78 -4.91 14.63
CA THR A 73 0.97 -4.48 13.48
C THR A 73 1.62 -4.78 12.13
N LEU A 74 2.91 -4.48 11.95
CA LEU A 74 3.62 -4.76 10.69
C LEU A 74 3.77 -6.26 10.36
N GLN A 75 3.69 -7.14 11.35
CA GLN A 75 3.75 -8.59 11.15
C GLN A 75 2.37 -9.21 10.84
N ARG A 76 1.36 -8.36 10.60
CA ARG A 76 0.00 -8.75 10.30
C ARG A 76 -0.64 -7.70 9.40
N GLN A 77 -0.24 -7.66 8.15
CA GLN A 77 -0.78 -6.72 7.17
C GLN A 77 -1.46 -7.45 6.02
N ASP A 78 -2.35 -6.74 5.34
CA ASP A 78 -2.74 -7.08 3.98
C ASP A 78 -2.07 -6.14 2.97
N ARG A 79 -2.26 -6.42 1.68
CA ARG A 79 -1.58 -5.68 0.60
C ARG A 79 -1.98 -4.21 0.49
N LEU A 80 -3.09 -3.81 1.08
CA LEU A 80 -3.62 -2.45 1.04
C LEU A 80 -3.32 -1.71 2.35
N SER A 81 -3.59 -2.32 3.50
CA SER A 81 -3.32 -1.73 4.82
C SER A 81 -1.83 -1.44 5.06
N PHE A 82 -0.93 -2.31 4.58
CA PHE A 82 0.51 -2.14 4.76
C PHE A 82 1.01 -0.76 4.34
N ILE A 83 0.57 -0.25 3.18
CA ILE A 83 1.08 1.02 2.65
C ILE A 83 0.56 2.19 3.51
N TRP A 84 -0.70 2.12 3.92
CA TRP A 84 -1.37 3.17 4.67
C TRP A 84 -1.05 3.17 6.17
N THR A 85 -0.53 2.06 6.71
CA THR A 85 -0.14 1.97 8.12
C THR A 85 0.84 3.07 8.54
N PHE A 86 1.71 3.49 7.61
CA PHE A 86 2.72 4.52 7.88
C PHE A 86 2.16 5.92 8.10
N ALA A 87 0.93 6.19 7.66
CA ALA A 87 0.24 7.43 7.98
C ALA A 87 -0.15 7.53 9.47
N PHE A 88 -0.20 6.39 10.17
CA PHE A 88 -0.52 6.28 11.59
C PHE A 88 0.72 5.97 12.44
N ALA A 89 1.65 5.19 11.90
CA ALA A 89 2.89 4.81 12.54
C ALA A 89 4.06 4.97 11.56
N PRO A 90 4.70 6.15 11.50
CA PRO A 90 5.77 6.42 10.55
C PRO A 90 6.95 5.45 10.71
N PRO A 91 7.60 5.04 9.61
CA PRO A 91 8.75 4.15 9.68
C PRO A 91 9.96 4.88 10.29
N ARG A 92 10.74 4.18 11.10
CA ARG A 92 11.94 4.75 11.76
C ARG A 92 13.23 4.47 10.99
N GLU A 93 13.51 3.20 10.68
CA GLU A 93 14.69 2.80 9.90
C GLU A 93 14.37 1.66 8.95
N THR A 94 14.10 0.48 9.52
CA THR A 94 13.74 -0.73 8.78
C THR A 94 12.35 -1.18 9.17
N ALA A 95 11.59 -1.66 8.19
CA ALA A 95 10.26 -2.19 8.39
C ALA A 95 10.21 -3.59 7.79
N THR A 96 10.26 -4.60 8.65
CA THR A 96 9.92 -5.97 8.28
C THR A 96 8.41 -6.12 8.36
N VAL A 97 7.78 -6.46 7.24
CA VAL A 97 6.33 -6.52 7.11
C VAL A 97 5.90 -7.88 6.59
N ALA A 98 5.02 -8.56 7.34
CA ALA A 98 4.39 -9.79 6.88
C ALA A 98 3.02 -9.44 6.26
N VAL A 99 2.88 -9.72 4.97
CA VAL A 99 1.71 -9.38 4.17
C VAL A 99 0.98 -10.65 3.74
N ALA A 100 -0.25 -10.80 4.22
CA ALA A 100 -1.16 -11.84 3.76
C ALA A 100 -1.95 -11.38 2.53
N ASP A 101 -2.03 -12.21 1.50
CA ASP A 101 -2.81 -11.94 0.29
C ASP A 101 -4.02 -12.87 0.09
N GLY A 102 -4.35 -13.62 1.14
CA GLY A 102 -5.44 -14.59 1.19
C GLY A 102 -5.07 -16.00 0.75
N LYS A 103 -3.88 -16.20 0.17
CA LYS A 103 -3.34 -17.53 -0.10
C LYS A 103 -2.00 -17.75 0.60
N HIS A 104 -1.17 -16.72 0.64
CA HIS A 104 0.16 -16.80 1.25
C HIS A 104 0.40 -15.60 2.15
N VAL A 105 1.27 -15.81 3.13
CA VAL A 105 1.92 -14.72 3.88
C VAL A 105 3.32 -14.57 3.31
N THR A 106 3.69 -13.35 2.94
CA THR A 106 5.03 -13.03 2.46
C THR A 106 5.64 -11.95 3.32
N THR A 107 6.86 -12.17 3.80
CA THR A 107 7.61 -11.16 4.53
C THR A 107 8.45 -10.31 3.59
N TYR A 108 8.37 -8.99 3.76
CA TYR A 108 9.17 -8.01 3.03
C TYR A 108 9.98 -7.19 4.03
N ALA A 109 11.26 -6.96 3.73
CA ALA A 109 12.05 -5.97 4.44
C ALA A 109 12.09 -4.69 3.61
N TYR A 110 11.67 -3.57 4.20
CA TYR A 110 11.84 -2.23 3.63
C TYR A 110 12.90 -1.47 4.43
N GLN A 111 13.74 -0.73 3.73
CA GLN A 111 14.76 0.14 4.29
C GLN A 111 14.43 1.58 3.96
N LEU A 112 14.69 2.46 4.93
CA LEU A 112 14.62 3.89 4.73
C LEU A 112 15.78 4.35 3.82
N ALA A 113 15.44 5.03 2.72
CA ALA A 113 16.39 5.53 1.73
C ALA A 113 16.52 7.06 1.76
N GLY A 114 16.15 7.69 2.87
CA GLY A 114 16.22 9.14 3.08
C GLY A 114 14.95 9.89 2.69
N ARG A 115 15.05 11.23 2.72
CA ARG A 115 14.00 12.15 2.29
C ARG A 115 14.37 12.74 0.95
N GLU A 116 13.39 12.90 0.07
CA GLU A 116 13.56 13.60 -1.19
C GLU A 116 12.28 14.35 -1.59
N ARG A 117 12.46 15.38 -2.41
CA ARG A 117 11.33 16.14 -2.94
C ARG A 117 10.71 15.42 -4.12
N VAL A 118 9.43 15.08 -4.03
CA VAL A 118 8.70 14.34 -5.07
C VAL A 118 7.64 15.23 -5.70
N LYS A 119 7.72 15.39 -7.02
CA LYS A 119 6.70 16.05 -7.84
C LYS A 119 5.68 15.03 -8.32
N THR A 120 4.41 15.30 -8.08
CA THR A 120 3.27 14.54 -8.61
C THR A 120 2.23 15.52 -9.19
N PRO A 121 1.23 15.05 -9.95
CA PRO A 121 0.16 15.94 -10.39
C PRO A 121 -0.67 16.52 -9.23
N ALA A 122 -0.64 15.91 -8.04
CA ALA A 122 -1.28 16.44 -6.83
C ALA A 122 -0.47 17.55 -6.13
N GLY A 123 0.77 17.80 -6.56
CA GLY A 123 1.66 18.80 -5.96
C GLY A 123 3.08 18.30 -5.74
N GLU A 124 3.82 19.04 -4.94
CA GLU A 124 5.20 18.71 -4.57
C GLU A 124 5.30 18.44 -3.07
N PHE A 125 5.95 17.34 -2.69
CA PHE A 125 5.95 16.82 -1.32
C PHE A 125 7.38 16.53 -0.85
N ASP A 126 7.72 16.90 0.38
CA ASP A 126 8.88 16.35 1.08
C ASP A 126 8.57 14.93 1.55
N ALA A 127 9.07 13.94 0.82
CA ALA A 127 8.69 12.56 0.98
C ALA A 127 9.83 11.69 1.52
N LEU A 128 9.50 10.84 2.48
CA LEU A 128 10.34 9.78 2.97
C LEU A 128 10.28 8.59 2.01
N LYS A 129 11.42 8.14 1.51
CA LYS A 129 11.50 7.01 0.56
C LYS A 129 11.76 5.70 1.30
N LEU A 130 10.88 4.72 1.12
CA LEU A 130 11.10 3.34 1.50
C LEU A 130 11.45 2.50 0.28
N VAL A 131 12.50 1.69 0.38
CA VAL A 131 12.93 0.76 -0.68
C VAL A 131 12.83 -0.66 -0.15
N LYS A 132 12.15 -1.53 -0.90
CA LYS A 132 12.12 -2.96 -0.59
C LYS A 132 13.53 -3.53 -0.79
N ARG A 133 14.09 -4.12 0.26
CA ARG A 133 15.34 -4.87 0.19
C ARG A 133 15.19 -6.03 -0.80
N LYS A 134 16.19 -6.18 -1.65
CA LYS A 134 16.31 -7.30 -2.58
C LYS A 134 17.22 -8.36 -1.99
N ASP A 135 16.88 -9.62 -2.18
CA ASP A 135 17.78 -10.73 -1.85
C ASP A 135 18.58 -11.14 -3.10
N ASN A 136 18.01 -10.96 -4.30
CA ASN A 136 18.65 -11.21 -5.59
C ASN A 136 18.55 -9.96 -6.51
N PRO A 137 19.52 -9.72 -7.39
CA PRO A 137 19.48 -8.60 -8.34
C PRO A 137 18.20 -8.55 -9.20
N GLN A 138 17.71 -9.72 -9.60
CA GLN A 138 16.53 -9.92 -10.45
C GLN A 138 15.21 -9.81 -9.67
N ASP A 139 15.25 -9.62 -8.35
CA ASP A 139 14.04 -9.42 -7.58
C ASP A 139 13.34 -8.13 -7.99
N ARG A 140 12.00 -8.21 -7.94
CA ARG A 140 11.11 -7.08 -8.15
C ARG A 140 11.52 -5.89 -7.30
N VAL A 141 11.68 -4.73 -7.92
CA VAL A 141 11.87 -3.44 -7.23
C VAL A 141 10.51 -2.97 -6.73
N THR A 142 10.45 -2.53 -5.47
CA THR A 142 9.32 -1.76 -4.95
C THR A 142 9.89 -0.57 -4.16
N GLU A 143 9.47 0.64 -4.52
CA GLU A 143 9.78 1.87 -3.80
C GLU A 143 8.49 2.60 -3.46
N ILE A 144 8.41 3.19 -2.27
CA ILE A 144 7.23 3.90 -1.76
C ILE A 144 7.71 5.25 -1.25
N TRP A 145 7.03 6.32 -1.66
CA TRP A 145 7.27 7.67 -1.16
C TRP A 145 6.10 8.10 -0.29
N LEU A 146 6.42 8.42 0.96
CA LEU A 146 5.48 8.83 1.99
C LEU A 146 5.68 10.33 2.26
N ALA A 147 4.71 11.18 1.92
CA ALA A 147 4.79 12.62 2.11
C ALA A 147 4.85 12.98 3.60
N ALA A 148 6.05 13.21 4.13
CA ALA A 148 6.28 13.42 5.55
C ALA A 148 5.73 14.77 6.04
N ASP A 149 5.61 15.74 5.13
CA ASP A 149 4.90 17.02 5.31
C ASP A 149 3.36 16.88 5.23
N ARG A 150 2.86 15.70 4.89
CA ARG A 150 1.43 15.34 4.80
C ARG A 150 1.13 14.04 5.53
N HIS A 151 1.54 13.95 6.80
CA HIS A 151 1.25 12.80 7.66
C HIS A 151 1.65 11.45 7.04
N TYR A 152 2.75 11.40 6.30
CA TYR A 152 3.28 10.20 5.66
C TYR A 152 2.29 9.51 4.70
N LEU A 153 1.38 10.28 4.09
CA LEU A 153 0.49 9.76 3.04
C LEU A 153 1.31 9.19 1.87
N PRO A 154 0.95 8.01 1.32
CA PRO A 154 1.61 7.48 0.13
C PRO A 154 1.30 8.37 -1.08
N VAL A 155 2.33 9.01 -1.62
CA VAL A 155 2.19 9.93 -2.78
C VAL A 155 2.78 9.37 -4.07
N ARG A 156 3.65 8.36 -3.96
CA ARG A 156 4.16 7.61 -5.11
C ARG A 156 4.47 6.17 -4.73
N ILE A 157 4.19 5.24 -5.63
CA ILE A 157 4.59 3.84 -5.52
C ILE A 157 5.18 3.40 -6.86
N LEU A 158 6.46 3.04 -6.86
CA LEU A 158 7.13 2.48 -8.02
C LEU A 158 7.29 0.98 -7.84
N VAL A 159 6.89 0.23 -8.85
CA VAL A 159 7.15 -1.20 -8.97
C VAL A 159 7.82 -1.45 -10.31
N VAL A 160 8.92 -2.19 -10.29
CA VAL A 160 9.54 -2.76 -11.51
C VAL A 160 9.56 -4.26 -11.34
N ASP A 161 8.76 -4.96 -12.15
CA ASP A 161 8.67 -6.41 -12.12
C ASP A 161 9.90 -7.05 -12.80
N LYS A 162 10.04 -8.38 -12.67
CA LYS A 162 11.22 -9.12 -13.14
C LYS A 162 11.41 -9.06 -14.66
N ASP A 163 10.32 -8.88 -15.40
CA ASP A 163 10.28 -8.73 -16.85
C ASP A 163 10.57 -7.28 -17.32
N GLY A 164 10.88 -6.37 -16.38
CA GLY A 164 11.09 -4.95 -16.66
C GLY A 164 9.81 -4.13 -16.74
N MET A 165 8.62 -4.74 -16.57
CA MET A 165 7.37 -4.00 -16.54
C MET A 165 7.40 -2.99 -15.40
N ARG A 166 7.29 -1.71 -15.76
CA ARG A 166 7.27 -0.60 -14.82
C ARG A 166 5.84 -0.14 -14.55
N LEU A 167 5.49 -0.08 -13.26
CA LEU A 167 4.26 0.50 -12.76
C LEU A 167 4.62 1.63 -11.79
N ASP A 168 4.42 2.88 -12.23
CA ASP A 168 4.69 4.09 -11.46
C ASP A 168 3.36 4.77 -11.12
N GLN A 169 2.91 4.61 -9.88
CA GLN A 169 1.69 5.23 -9.38
C GLN A 169 2.04 6.56 -8.75
N LEU A 170 1.44 7.64 -9.22
CA LEU A 170 1.62 8.99 -8.72
C LEU A 170 0.29 9.52 -8.18
N ALA A 171 0.31 10.20 -7.04
CA ALA A 171 -0.85 10.90 -6.53
C ALA A 171 -1.27 12.00 -7.53
N VAL A 172 -2.47 11.88 -8.09
CA VAL A 172 -3.02 12.86 -9.04
C VAL A 172 -3.87 13.90 -8.34
N ARG A 173 -4.62 13.49 -7.31
CA ARG A 173 -5.44 14.36 -6.49
C ARG A 173 -5.52 13.78 -5.09
N ILE A 174 -5.40 14.65 -4.09
CA ILE A 174 -5.60 14.32 -2.68
C ILE A 174 -6.73 15.21 -2.16
N ALA A 175 -7.69 14.61 -1.47
CA ALA A 175 -8.77 15.32 -0.82
C ALA A 175 -8.92 14.77 0.60
N LEU A 176 -8.83 15.66 1.59
CA LEU A 176 -9.10 15.36 2.98
C LEU A 176 -10.51 15.91 3.28
N LYS A 177 -11.33 15.10 3.94
CA LYS A 177 -12.68 15.48 4.39
C LYS A 177 -12.71 15.54 5.90
#